data_AF-A0A1Q8VJB0-F1
#
_entry.id   AF-A0A1Q8VJB0-F1
#
_cell.length_a   1.000
_cell.length_b   1.000
_cell.length_c   1.000
_cell.angle_alpha   90.00
_cell.angle_beta   90.00
_cell.angle_gamma   90.00
#
_symmetry.space_group_name_H-M   'P 1'
#
loop_
_entity.id
_entity.type
_entity.pdbx_description
1 polymer ?
#
loop_
_entity_poly.entity_id
_entity_poly.type
_entity_poly.pdbx_seq_one_letter_code
_entity_poly.pdbx_strand_id
1 'polypeptide(L)'
;MLTWLPTLAARRSKARQTAREGGCVTCTAGGAPAQDAVVVPFPERPEPRKRGVPASGQAKLDELIEAGQEWIEVTSTAVSLLVEYVPEQIRIDVIPGALAVVAGPGPIVRSWGQCSAEIGGRIAAGAGSSTVLAGGSAAVCDGGTLLALAGAGVVGAGARLVLNTEMDDIDEDLVVHALPWSVVVVDGVAEVVTDQPWGVLVDSTGHMQPALSEPADSLTEILEVAQALGTHPGL
;
A
#
# COMPACT_ATOMS: atom_id res chain seq x y z
N MET A 1 -18.04 14.76 13.09
CA MET A 1 -18.81 13.59 12.59
C MET A 1 -18.11 13.08 11.32
N LEU A 2 -17.53 11.87 11.35
CA LEU A 2 -16.76 11.28 10.22
C LEU A 2 -17.63 10.38 9.31
N THR A 3 -18.94 10.41 9.47
CA THR A 3 -19.90 9.53 8.76
C THR A 3 -19.93 9.77 7.25
N TRP A 4 -19.38 10.89 6.78
CA TRP A 4 -19.25 11.22 5.36
C TRP A 4 -18.09 10.48 4.67
N LEU A 5 -17.19 9.83 5.41
CA LEU A 5 -16.13 9.00 4.82
C LEU A 5 -16.68 7.61 4.47
N PRO A 6 -16.46 7.13 3.23
CA PRO A 6 -17.19 6.01 2.65
C PRO A 6 -16.91 4.69 3.37
N THR A 7 -15.68 4.51 3.85
CA THR A 7 -15.24 3.25 4.46
C THR A 7 -14.82 3.41 5.92
N LEU A 8 -14.93 2.33 6.68
CA LEU A 8 -14.42 2.24 8.05
C LEU A 8 -12.91 2.55 8.11
N ALA A 9 -12.17 2.12 7.09
CA ALA A 9 -10.73 2.38 6.96
C ALA A 9 -10.43 3.88 6.80
N ALA A 10 -11.15 4.57 5.92
CA ALA A 10 -10.99 6.02 5.73
C ALA A 10 -11.34 6.80 7.00
N ARG A 11 -12.42 6.41 7.69
CA ARG A 11 -12.79 6.98 9.01
C ARG A 11 -11.69 6.80 10.05
N ARG A 12 -11.05 5.62 10.07
CA ARG A 12 -9.94 5.30 10.99
C ARG A 12 -8.67 6.08 10.67
N SER A 13 -8.29 6.20 9.41
CA SER A 13 -7.12 6.99 8.99
C SER A 13 -7.31 8.46 9.39
N LYS A 14 -8.48 9.06 9.10
CA LYS A 14 -8.75 10.45 9.49
C LYS A 14 -8.74 10.64 11.01
N ALA A 15 -9.29 9.69 11.78
CA ALA A 15 -9.24 9.73 13.24
C ALA A 15 -7.80 9.67 13.78
N ARG A 16 -6.92 8.87 13.19
CA ARG A 16 -5.49 8.80 13.55
C ARG A 16 -4.75 10.09 13.20
N GLN A 17 -4.98 10.65 12.02
CA GLN A 17 -4.41 11.93 11.60
C GLN A 17 -4.78 13.05 12.58
N THR A 18 -6.08 13.16 12.88
CA THR A 18 -6.65 14.11 13.84
C THR A 18 -6.01 14.00 15.23
N ALA A 19 -5.77 12.78 15.71
CA ALA A 19 -5.12 12.52 17.00
C ALA A 19 -3.63 12.89 17.01
N ARG A 20 -2.92 12.72 15.88
CA ARG A 20 -1.49 13.07 15.74
C ARG A 20 -1.27 14.58 15.62
N GLU A 21 -2.15 15.27 14.90
CA GLU A 21 -2.04 16.70 14.61
C GLU A 21 -2.71 17.59 15.68
N GLY A 22 -3.30 16.98 16.72
CA GLY A 22 -3.95 17.70 17.83
C GLY A 22 -5.21 18.48 17.45
N GLY A 23 -5.67 18.38 16.21
CA GLY A 23 -6.82 19.12 15.70
C GLY A 23 -8.13 18.39 15.96
N CYS A 24 -8.76 18.53 17.13
CA CYS A 24 -10.13 18.04 17.26
C CYS A 24 -11.08 18.85 16.36
N VAL A 25 -11.61 18.22 15.32
CA VAL A 25 -12.72 18.77 14.53
C VAL A 25 -14.00 18.54 15.34
N THR A 26 -14.36 19.56 16.13
CA THR A 26 -15.55 19.69 17.02
C THR A 26 -15.62 18.85 18.30
N CYS A 27 -14.64 19.07 19.18
CA CYS A 27 -14.77 18.96 20.64
C CYS A 27 -14.77 20.36 21.29
N THR A 28 -15.04 21.43 20.51
CA THR A 28 -14.86 22.82 20.94
C THR A 28 -15.90 23.33 21.95
N ALA A 29 -16.77 22.46 22.45
CA ALA A 29 -17.45 22.63 23.72
C ALA A 29 -17.45 21.25 24.38
N GLY A 30 -17.08 21.14 25.64
CA GLY A 30 -17.09 19.88 26.42
C GLY A 30 -18.50 19.31 26.65
N GLY A 31 -19.30 19.21 25.60
CA GLY A 31 -20.61 18.59 25.57
C GLY A 31 -20.50 17.09 25.32
N ALA A 32 -21.47 16.36 25.85
CA ALA A 32 -21.67 14.94 25.60
C ALA A 32 -21.68 14.64 24.09
N PRO A 33 -21.24 13.44 23.66
CA PRO A 33 -21.32 13.03 22.26
C PRO A 33 -22.74 13.23 21.71
N ALA A 34 -22.85 13.63 20.44
CA ALA A 34 -24.14 13.72 19.75
C ALA A 34 -24.92 12.40 19.89
N GLN A 35 -26.24 12.45 19.99
CA GLN A 35 -27.09 11.26 20.22
C GLN A 35 -26.89 10.15 19.16
N ASP A 36 -26.36 10.51 17.98
CA ASP A 36 -26.07 9.60 16.87
C ASP A 36 -24.55 9.36 16.65
N ALA A 37 -23.71 9.65 17.65
CA ALA A 37 -22.28 9.43 17.57
C ALA A 37 -21.95 7.93 17.59
N VAL A 38 -21.44 7.42 16.47
CA VAL A 38 -20.90 6.06 16.39
C VAL A 38 -19.54 6.03 17.06
N VAL A 39 -19.45 5.37 18.21
CA VAL A 39 -18.17 5.02 18.84
C VAL A 39 -17.48 4.00 17.94
N VAL A 40 -16.38 4.39 17.30
CA VAL A 40 -15.52 3.44 16.60
C VAL A 40 -14.67 2.77 17.68
N PRO A 41 -14.89 1.48 18.00
CA PRO A 41 -14.07 0.80 18.99
C PRO A 41 -12.61 0.84 18.52
N PHE A 42 -11.69 1.00 19.48
CA PHE A 42 -10.29 0.68 19.22
C PHE A 42 -10.27 -0.73 18.63
N PRO A 43 -9.58 -0.94 17.49
CA PRO A 43 -9.48 -2.29 16.95
C PRO A 43 -8.96 -3.18 18.06
N GLU A 44 -9.57 -4.36 18.21
CA GLU A 44 -8.97 -5.44 18.97
C GLU A 44 -7.50 -5.53 18.53
N ARG A 45 -6.59 -5.70 19.50
CA ARG A 45 -5.18 -5.90 19.17
C ARG A 45 -5.16 -6.96 18.08
N PRO A 46 -4.64 -6.66 16.87
CA PRO A 46 -4.53 -7.68 15.85
C PRO A 46 -3.83 -8.87 16.51
N GLU A 47 -4.30 -10.09 16.23
CA GLU A 47 -3.59 -11.29 16.67
C GLU A 47 -2.10 -11.08 16.42
N PRO A 48 -1.21 -11.49 17.35
CA PRO A 48 0.22 -11.32 17.15
C PRO A 48 0.57 -11.92 15.80
N ARG A 49 0.89 -11.06 14.82
CA ARG A 49 1.09 -11.51 13.45
C ARG A 49 2.16 -12.58 13.44
N LYS A 50 1.91 -13.67 12.72
CA LYS A 50 2.88 -14.75 12.52
C LYS A 50 4.17 -14.12 12.00
N ARG A 51 5.26 -14.32 12.74
CA ARG A 51 6.59 -13.91 12.29
C ARG A 51 7.20 -14.99 11.41
N GLY A 52 7.81 -14.58 10.32
CA GLY A 52 8.56 -15.45 9.43
C GLY A 52 9.97 -15.75 9.94
N VAL A 53 10.64 -16.70 9.30
CA VAL A 53 12.05 -16.99 9.54
C VAL A 53 12.88 -15.88 8.89
N PRO A 54 13.80 -15.23 9.61
CA PRO A 54 14.53 -14.09 9.09
C PRO A 54 15.53 -14.50 7.99
N ALA A 55 15.49 -13.81 6.87
CA ALA A 55 16.47 -13.84 5.79
C ALA A 55 17.24 -12.51 5.76
N SER A 56 18.55 -12.55 6.01
CA SER A 56 19.41 -11.36 6.05
C SER A 56 19.97 -10.96 4.67
N GLY A 57 19.61 -11.66 3.60
CA GLY A 57 20.07 -11.42 2.22
C GLY A 57 19.68 -12.56 1.28
N GLN A 58 20.05 -12.43 -0.01
CA GLN A 58 19.61 -13.34 -1.08
C GLN A 58 19.95 -14.80 -0.80
N ALA A 59 21.20 -15.11 -0.44
CA ALA A 59 21.60 -16.51 -0.21
C ALA A 59 20.75 -17.19 0.88
N LYS A 60 20.39 -16.46 1.94
CA LYS A 60 19.55 -17.01 3.01
C LYS A 60 18.09 -17.12 2.59
N LEU A 61 17.62 -16.20 1.75
CA LEU A 61 16.29 -16.26 1.16
C LEU A 61 16.15 -17.50 0.27
N ASP A 62 17.11 -17.74 -0.62
CA ASP A 62 17.14 -18.90 -1.51
C ASP A 62 17.12 -20.21 -0.71
N GLU A 63 17.95 -20.33 0.34
CA GLU A 63 17.94 -21.50 1.24
C GLU A 63 16.56 -21.76 1.87
N LEU A 64 15.85 -20.71 2.29
CA LEU A 64 14.54 -20.83 2.94
C LEU A 64 13.45 -21.17 1.92
N ILE A 65 13.55 -20.65 0.69
CA ILE A 65 12.65 -21.00 -0.41
C ILE A 65 12.84 -22.49 -0.78
N GLU A 66 14.08 -22.93 -0.97
CA GLU A 66 14.41 -24.34 -1.26
C GLU A 66 13.95 -25.28 -0.14
N ALA A 67 14.01 -24.84 1.12
CA ALA A 67 13.51 -25.59 2.26
C ALA A 67 11.97 -25.63 2.37
N GLY A 68 11.24 -24.94 1.48
CA GLY A 68 9.79 -24.85 1.51
C GLY A 68 9.25 -24.07 2.72
N GLN A 69 10.01 -23.09 3.21
CA GLN A 69 9.62 -22.29 4.36
C GLN A 69 8.36 -21.48 4.03
N GLU A 70 7.30 -21.70 4.81
CA GLU A 70 5.99 -21.08 4.58
C GLU A 70 5.98 -19.57 4.90
N TRP A 71 6.80 -19.13 5.86
CA TRP A 71 6.84 -17.72 6.28
C TRP A 71 8.30 -17.25 6.35
N ILE A 72 8.66 -16.28 5.51
CA ILE A 72 10.02 -15.73 5.42
C ILE A 72 9.96 -14.22 5.67
N GLU A 73 10.83 -13.71 6.56
CA GLU A 73 10.99 -12.28 6.84
C GLU A 73 12.31 -11.78 6.27
N VAL A 74 12.27 -11.04 5.17
CA VAL A 74 13.48 -10.39 4.65
C VAL A 74 13.68 -9.08 5.40
N THR A 75 14.74 -9.00 6.20
CA THR A 75 15.01 -7.82 7.02
C THR A 75 16.38 -7.24 6.71
N SER A 76 16.40 -5.94 6.39
CA SER A 76 17.58 -5.09 6.30
C SER A 76 17.21 -3.67 6.76
N THR A 77 18.18 -2.76 6.82
CA THR A 77 17.90 -1.36 7.16
C THR A 77 17.01 -0.63 6.15
N ALA A 78 16.95 -1.08 4.89
CA ALA A 78 16.17 -0.48 3.80
C ALA A 78 14.99 -1.36 3.33
N VAL A 79 15.01 -2.64 3.68
CA VAL A 79 14.05 -3.65 3.22
C VAL A 79 13.40 -4.31 4.44
N SER A 80 12.07 -4.30 4.47
CA SER A 80 11.30 -5.09 5.44
C SER A 80 10.16 -5.75 4.69
N LEU A 81 10.32 -7.05 4.41
CA LEU A 81 9.34 -7.86 3.71
C LEU A 81 8.88 -9.04 4.55
N LEU A 82 7.61 -9.40 4.38
CA LEU A 82 7.05 -10.66 4.83
C LEU A 82 6.51 -11.40 3.62
N VAL A 83 7.02 -12.62 3.42
CA VAL A 83 6.65 -13.49 2.31
C VAL A 83 5.90 -14.69 2.88
N GLU A 84 4.65 -14.84 2.48
CA GLU A 84 3.79 -15.99 2.81
C GLU A 84 3.81 -16.95 1.63
N TYR A 85 4.61 -17.99 1.75
CA TYR A 85 4.84 -19.07 0.79
C TYR A 85 5.47 -18.59 -0.52
N VAL A 86 6.47 -19.31 -1.03
CA VAL A 86 7.09 -18.99 -2.33
C VAL A 86 6.95 -20.21 -3.23
N PRO A 87 5.98 -20.23 -4.16
CA PRO A 87 5.94 -21.25 -5.19
C PRO A 87 7.15 -21.08 -6.12
N GLU A 88 7.60 -22.15 -6.77
CA GLU A 88 8.76 -22.18 -7.69
C GLU A 88 8.72 -21.13 -8.83
N GLN A 89 7.56 -20.49 -9.06
CA GLN A 89 7.30 -19.55 -10.13
C GLN A 89 7.48 -18.08 -9.72
N ILE A 90 7.61 -17.78 -8.42
CA ILE A 90 7.95 -16.43 -7.95
C ILE A 90 9.46 -16.26 -7.93
N ARG A 91 9.91 -15.09 -8.35
CA ARG A 91 11.26 -14.59 -8.12
C ARG A 91 11.24 -13.41 -7.14
N ILE A 92 11.98 -13.54 -6.04
CA ILE A 92 12.23 -12.45 -5.09
C ILE A 92 13.73 -12.21 -5.04
N ASP A 93 14.17 -11.07 -5.58
CA ASP A 93 15.57 -10.65 -5.52
C ASP A 93 15.73 -9.53 -4.49
N VAL A 94 16.66 -9.70 -3.55
CA VAL A 94 17.03 -8.73 -2.54
C VAL A 94 18.33 -8.07 -2.96
N ILE A 95 18.22 -6.85 -3.49
CA ILE A 95 19.39 -6.06 -3.87
C ILE A 95 20.01 -5.50 -2.59
N PRO A 96 21.30 -5.77 -2.30
CA PRO A 96 21.97 -5.26 -1.12
C PRO A 96 21.80 -3.75 -0.96
N GLY A 97 21.13 -3.34 0.12
CA GLY A 97 21.08 -1.94 0.57
C GLY A 97 19.97 -1.04 0.02
N ALA A 98 19.04 -1.50 -0.82
CA ALA A 98 18.06 -0.53 -1.38
C ALA A 98 16.69 -1.04 -1.85
N LEU A 99 16.52 -2.31 -2.24
CA LEU A 99 15.27 -2.70 -2.90
C LEU A 99 15.07 -4.21 -2.90
N ALA A 100 13.84 -4.65 -2.64
CA ALA A 100 13.41 -5.98 -2.99
C ALA A 100 12.59 -5.98 -4.28
N VAL A 101 12.93 -6.85 -5.21
CA VAL A 101 12.28 -6.99 -6.51
C VAL A 101 11.41 -8.24 -6.46
N VAL A 102 10.11 -8.09 -6.73
CA VAL A 102 9.14 -9.18 -6.77
C VAL A 102 8.67 -9.33 -8.21
N ALA A 103 8.92 -10.49 -8.80
CA ALA A 103 8.58 -10.81 -10.19
C ALA A 103 7.96 -12.21 -10.30
N GLY A 104 7.21 -12.42 -11.38
CA GLY A 104 6.56 -13.70 -11.65
C GLY A 104 5.27 -13.92 -10.85
N PRO A 105 4.34 -14.74 -11.37
CA PRO A 105 3.05 -14.96 -10.75
C PRO A 105 3.19 -15.71 -9.41
N GLY A 106 2.46 -15.26 -8.39
CA GLY A 106 2.24 -16.03 -7.16
C GLY A 106 1.59 -15.23 -6.02
N PRO A 107 1.85 -15.58 -4.75
CA PRO A 107 1.29 -14.88 -3.59
C PRO A 107 1.69 -13.40 -3.48
N ILE A 108 0.93 -12.71 -2.65
CA ILE A 108 1.12 -11.29 -2.34
C ILE A 108 2.30 -11.15 -1.37
N VAL A 109 3.34 -10.43 -1.80
CA VAL A 109 4.46 -10.06 -0.93
C VAL A 109 4.07 -8.83 -0.13
N ARG A 110 4.27 -8.89 1.19
CA ARG A 110 3.96 -7.80 2.11
C ARG A 110 5.22 -6.98 2.38
N SER A 111 5.14 -5.66 2.26
CA SER A 111 6.29 -4.77 2.40
C SER A 111 6.03 -3.61 3.36
N TRP A 112 7.01 -3.29 4.21
CA TRP A 112 7.13 -2.02 4.93
C TRP A 112 8.35 -1.21 4.47
N GLY A 113 9.13 -1.73 3.52
CA GLY A 113 10.36 -1.12 3.04
C GLY A 113 10.28 -0.70 1.58
N GLN A 114 11.45 -0.62 0.95
CA GLN A 114 11.56 -0.33 -0.48
C GLN A 114 11.38 -1.61 -1.30
N CYS A 115 10.47 -1.60 -2.27
CA CYS A 115 10.24 -2.73 -3.16
C CYS A 115 9.85 -2.35 -4.59
N SER A 116 10.06 -3.25 -5.56
CA SER A 116 9.60 -3.14 -6.94
C SER A 116 8.69 -4.31 -7.29
N ALA A 117 7.51 -4.01 -7.83
CA ALA A 117 6.58 -4.98 -8.39
C ALA A 117 6.80 -5.05 -9.92
N GLU A 118 7.62 -5.99 -10.35
CA GLU A 118 7.88 -6.28 -11.76
C GLU A 118 6.77 -7.15 -12.36
N ILE A 119 6.87 -7.45 -13.66
CA ILE A 119 5.92 -8.29 -14.41
C ILE A 119 5.49 -9.54 -13.61
N GLY A 120 4.19 -9.65 -13.36
CA GLY A 120 3.55 -10.74 -12.61
C GLY A 120 3.68 -10.68 -11.09
N GLY A 121 4.58 -9.84 -10.56
CA GLY A 121 4.77 -9.62 -9.13
C GLY A 121 3.58 -8.94 -8.47
N ARG A 122 3.31 -9.29 -7.20
CA ARG A 122 2.16 -8.77 -6.44
C ARG A 122 2.62 -8.25 -5.08
N ILE A 123 2.44 -6.96 -4.81
CA ILE A 123 2.93 -6.31 -3.60
C ILE A 123 1.83 -5.58 -2.83
N ALA A 124 1.67 -5.95 -1.56
CA ALA A 124 0.90 -5.18 -0.59
C ALA A 124 1.84 -4.38 0.31
N ALA A 125 1.75 -3.06 0.27
CA ALA A 125 2.70 -2.17 0.89
C ALA A 125 2.07 -1.35 2.03
N GLY A 126 2.66 -1.47 3.21
CA GLY A 126 2.22 -0.89 4.47
C GLY A 126 2.64 0.57 4.67
N ALA A 127 2.37 1.12 5.86
CA ALA A 127 2.67 2.51 6.17
C ALA A 127 4.19 2.80 6.12
N GLY A 128 4.57 3.87 5.42
CA GLY A 128 5.96 4.31 5.26
C GLY A 128 6.76 3.55 4.19
N SER A 129 6.12 2.62 3.47
CA SER A 129 6.75 1.90 2.36
C SER A 129 6.93 2.78 1.12
N SER A 130 7.87 2.36 0.26
CA SER A 130 8.04 2.93 -1.07
C SER A 130 8.05 1.79 -2.09
N THR A 131 7.08 1.80 -3.00
CA THR A 131 6.90 0.74 -3.99
C THR A 131 7.06 1.32 -5.40
N VAL A 132 7.92 0.71 -6.20
CA VAL A 132 7.96 0.95 -7.65
C VAL A 132 7.03 -0.06 -8.32
N LEU A 133 6.18 0.41 -9.23
CA LEU A 133 5.29 -0.43 -10.01
C LEU A 133 5.84 -0.50 -11.45
N ALA A 134 6.39 -1.65 -11.82
CA ALA A 134 7.14 -1.89 -13.06
C ALA A 134 6.58 -3.10 -13.83
N GLY A 135 5.27 -3.13 -14.04
CA GLY A 135 4.57 -4.17 -14.81
C GLY A 135 3.85 -5.22 -13.96
N GLY A 136 3.99 -5.14 -12.63
CA GLY A 136 3.28 -6.00 -11.68
C GLY A 136 1.93 -5.45 -11.25
N SER A 137 1.52 -5.86 -10.05
CA SER A 137 0.35 -5.31 -9.35
C SER A 137 0.72 -4.90 -7.94
N ALA A 138 0.35 -3.69 -7.52
CA ALA A 138 0.66 -3.22 -6.18
C ALA A 138 -0.45 -2.41 -5.52
N ALA A 139 -0.55 -2.51 -4.20
CA ALA A 139 -1.36 -1.62 -3.38
C ALA A 139 -0.51 -0.94 -2.31
N VAL A 140 -0.65 0.37 -2.17
CA VAL A 140 -0.03 1.15 -1.09
C VAL A 140 -1.11 1.71 -0.17
N CYS A 141 -0.91 1.60 1.14
CA CYS A 141 -1.82 2.16 2.14
C CYS A 141 -1.21 3.38 2.87
N ASP A 142 -1.97 3.96 3.82
CA ASP A 142 -1.70 5.21 4.54
C ASP A 142 -0.21 5.48 4.83
N GLY A 143 0.33 6.57 4.28
CA GLY A 143 1.73 6.97 4.42
C GLY A 143 2.72 6.23 3.50
N GLY A 144 2.27 5.30 2.67
CA GLY A 144 3.06 4.67 1.62
C GLY A 144 3.12 5.50 0.34
N THR A 145 4.16 5.26 -0.47
CA THR A 145 4.34 5.90 -1.78
C THR A 145 4.42 4.84 -2.88
N LEU A 146 3.65 5.03 -3.95
CA LEU A 146 3.72 4.25 -5.19
C LEU A 146 4.36 5.12 -6.29
N LEU A 147 5.50 4.71 -6.80
CA LEU A 147 6.10 5.25 -8.02
C LEU A 147 5.63 4.39 -9.20
N ALA A 148 4.86 4.97 -10.11
CA ALA A 148 4.21 4.24 -11.18
C ALA A 148 4.98 4.34 -12.51
N LEU A 149 5.33 3.19 -13.09
CA LEU A 149 5.99 3.07 -14.39
C LEU A 149 5.17 2.20 -15.35
N ALA A 150 4.75 1.00 -14.93
CA ALA A 150 3.98 0.08 -15.79
C ALA A 150 3.04 -0.82 -14.96
N GLY A 151 1.99 -1.39 -15.55
CA GLY A 151 1.11 -2.36 -14.88
C GLY A 151 -0.04 -1.74 -14.06
N ALA A 152 -0.48 -2.42 -13.00
CA ALA A 152 -1.74 -2.10 -12.31
C ALA A 152 -1.54 -1.73 -10.82
N GLY A 153 -2.00 -0.55 -10.42
CA GLY A 153 -1.81 -0.03 -9.06
C GLY A 153 -3.10 0.36 -8.36
N VAL A 154 -3.09 0.32 -7.03
CA VAL A 154 -4.11 0.99 -6.22
C VAL A 154 -3.47 1.77 -5.07
N VAL A 155 -3.88 3.02 -4.90
CA VAL A 155 -3.36 3.93 -3.87
C VAL A 155 -4.48 4.24 -2.90
N GLY A 156 -4.30 3.79 -1.66
CA GLY A 156 -5.27 3.96 -0.58
C GLY A 156 -5.33 5.40 -0.05
N ALA A 157 -6.36 5.67 0.76
CA ALA A 157 -6.47 6.93 1.49
C ALA A 157 -5.21 7.21 2.33
N GLY A 158 -4.67 8.44 2.24
CA GLY A 158 -3.44 8.85 2.91
C GLY A 158 -2.14 8.35 2.26
N ALA A 159 -2.22 7.57 1.19
CA ALA A 159 -1.06 7.17 0.40
C ALA A 159 -0.82 8.12 -0.77
N ARG A 160 0.37 8.03 -1.38
CA ARG A 160 0.80 8.90 -2.48
C ARG A 160 1.07 8.10 -3.75
N LEU A 161 0.50 8.53 -4.87
CA LEU A 161 0.95 8.17 -6.21
C LEU A 161 1.96 9.21 -6.69
N VAL A 162 3.06 8.76 -7.28
CA VAL A 162 4.02 9.60 -7.99
C VAL A 162 4.16 9.04 -9.41
N LEU A 163 3.95 9.91 -10.39
CA LEU A 163 4.10 9.66 -11.82
C LEU A 163 4.94 10.80 -12.41
N ASN A 164 5.91 10.44 -13.25
CA ASN A 164 6.72 11.40 -13.99
C ASN A 164 6.63 11.08 -15.48
N THR A 165 5.74 11.77 -16.19
CA THR A 165 5.36 11.48 -17.57
C THR A 165 6.50 11.67 -18.57
N GLU A 166 7.57 12.36 -18.17
CA GLU A 166 8.80 12.52 -18.97
C GLU A 166 9.75 11.31 -18.88
N MET A 167 9.45 10.30 -18.04
CA MET A 167 10.25 9.08 -18.00
C MET A 167 9.95 8.17 -19.20
N ASP A 168 10.99 7.80 -19.94
CA ASP A 168 10.92 6.92 -21.12
C ASP A 168 10.42 5.49 -20.81
N ASP A 169 10.40 5.10 -19.53
CA ASP A 169 10.06 3.75 -19.08
C ASP A 169 8.57 3.59 -18.69
N ILE A 170 7.72 4.60 -18.93
CA ILE A 170 6.28 4.48 -18.67
C ILE A 170 5.61 3.67 -19.77
N ASP A 171 4.95 2.58 -19.38
CA ASP A 171 4.19 1.74 -20.30
C ASP A 171 2.78 2.29 -20.51
N GLU A 172 2.26 2.15 -21.74
CA GLU A 172 0.89 2.55 -22.10
C GLU A 172 -0.16 1.77 -21.31
N ASP A 173 0.18 0.57 -20.82
CA ASP A 173 -0.69 -0.28 -20.01
C ASP A 173 -0.86 0.16 -18.55
N LEU A 174 -0.14 1.21 -18.13
CA LEU A 174 -0.18 1.70 -16.76
C LEU A 174 -1.58 2.20 -16.38
N VAL A 175 -2.15 1.59 -15.34
CA VAL A 175 -3.42 2.02 -14.75
C VAL A 175 -3.33 2.01 -13.23
N VAL A 176 -3.52 3.17 -12.61
CA VAL A 176 -3.54 3.30 -11.16
C VAL A 176 -4.88 3.84 -10.67
N HIS A 177 -5.54 3.07 -9.81
CA HIS A 177 -6.70 3.54 -9.06
C HIS A 177 -6.26 4.33 -7.83
N ALA A 178 -6.44 5.65 -7.86
CA ALA A 178 -6.20 6.51 -6.71
C ALA A 178 -7.51 6.69 -5.94
N LEU A 179 -7.62 6.05 -4.78
CA LEU A 179 -8.82 6.10 -3.95
C LEU A 179 -9.00 7.49 -3.32
N PRO A 180 -10.22 7.83 -2.87
CA PRO A 180 -10.44 9.15 -2.29
C PRO A 180 -9.54 9.39 -1.07
N TRP A 181 -9.05 10.62 -0.94
CA TRP A 181 -8.07 11.07 0.05
C TRP A 181 -6.65 10.54 -0.14
N SER A 182 -6.34 9.94 -1.28
CA SER A 182 -4.96 9.78 -1.74
C SER A 182 -4.41 11.09 -2.32
N VAL A 183 -3.09 11.16 -2.45
CA VAL A 183 -2.40 12.27 -3.11
C VAL A 183 -1.81 11.76 -4.41
N VAL A 184 -2.20 12.35 -5.54
CA VAL A 184 -1.62 12.05 -6.86
C VAL A 184 -0.64 13.15 -7.20
N VAL A 185 0.57 12.76 -7.60
CA VAL A 185 1.61 13.71 -8.01
C VAL A 185 2.08 13.37 -9.41
N VAL A 186 1.76 14.24 -10.35
CA VAL A 186 2.13 14.14 -11.76
C VAL A 186 3.07 15.29 -12.08
N ASP A 187 4.29 15.00 -12.54
CA ASP A 187 5.28 15.99 -12.97
C ASP A 187 5.54 17.09 -11.92
N GLY A 188 5.55 16.69 -10.66
CA GLY A 188 5.77 17.56 -9.50
C GLY A 188 4.53 18.34 -9.03
N VAL A 189 3.41 18.27 -9.74
CA VAL A 189 2.13 18.87 -9.35
C VAL A 189 1.35 17.89 -8.50
N ALA A 190 1.01 18.28 -7.27
CA ALA A 190 0.28 17.44 -6.33
C ALA A 190 -1.20 17.82 -6.24
N GLU A 191 -2.07 16.82 -6.36
CA GLU A 191 -3.51 16.93 -6.22
C GLU A 191 -4.03 15.92 -5.19
N VAL A 192 -5.00 16.34 -4.37
CA VAL A 192 -5.69 15.44 -3.44
C VAL A 192 -6.94 14.92 -4.14
N VAL A 193 -7.06 13.60 -4.23
CA VAL A 193 -8.24 12.97 -4.83
C VAL A 193 -9.44 13.16 -3.91
N THR A 194 -10.49 13.80 -4.42
CA THR A 194 -11.73 14.03 -3.65
C THR A 194 -12.94 13.33 -4.23
N ASP A 195 -12.88 12.91 -5.50
CA ASP A 195 -13.91 12.17 -6.22
C ASP A 195 -14.38 10.94 -5.45
N GLN A 196 -15.70 10.76 -5.39
CA GLN A 196 -16.37 9.68 -4.66
C GLN A 196 -17.25 8.88 -5.61
N PRO A 197 -17.52 7.59 -5.32
CA PRO A 197 -17.00 6.83 -4.17
C PRO A 197 -15.64 6.16 -4.43
N TRP A 198 -15.24 6.04 -5.69
CA TRP A 198 -14.11 5.20 -6.12
C TRP A 198 -12.84 5.98 -6.46
N GLY A 199 -12.84 7.30 -6.27
CA GLY A 199 -11.68 8.14 -6.57
C GLY A 199 -11.51 8.34 -8.06
N VAL A 200 -10.26 8.29 -8.52
CA VAL A 200 -9.89 8.51 -9.93
C VAL A 200 -9.04 7.37 -10.47
N LEU A 201 -9.11 7.17 -11.77
CA LEU A 201 -8.14 6.41 -12.55
C LEU A 201 -7.08 7.37 -13.08
N VAL A 202 -5.82 6.99 -12.91
CA VAL A 202 -4.65 7.69 -13.45
C VAL A 202 -3.99 6.78 -14.47
N ASP A 203 -3.84 7.26 -15.70
CA ASP A 203 -3.17 6.54 -16.78
C ASP A 203 -1.70 6.95 -16.94
N SER A 204 -1.03 6.31 -17.90
CA SER A 204 0.37 6.58 -18.31
C SER A 204 0.66 8.03 -18.68
N THR A 205 -0.34 8.78 -19.12
CA THR A 205 -0.19 10.20 -19.49
C THR A 205 -0.40 11.16 -18.32
N GLY A 206 -0.71 10.62 -17.13
CA GLY A 206 -1.08 11.39 -15.97
C GLY A 206 -2.49 11.99 -16.04
N HIS A 207 -3.32 11.54 -16.99
CA HIS A 207 -4.72 11.95 -17.06
C HIS A 207 -5.47 11.33 -15.87
N MET A 208 -6.15 12.18 -15.10
CA MET A 208 -7.03 11.77 -14.02
C MET A 208 -8.49 11.83 -14.45
N GLN A 209 -9.19 10.69 -14.40
CA GLN A 209 -10.63 10.62 -14.70
C GLN A 209 -11.39 9.98 -13.53
N PRO A 210 -12.62 10.40 -13.22
CA PRO A 210 -13.42 9.77 -12.17
C PRO A 210 -13.59 8.27 -12.40
N ALA A 211 -13.32 7.47 -11.38
CA ALA A 211 -13.50 6.03 -11.44
C ALA A 211 -15.01 5.68 -11.39
N LEU A 212 -15.47 4.93 -12.40
CA LEU A 212 -16.88 4.53 -12.52
C LEU A 212 -17.22 3.26 -11.72
N SER A 213 -16.22 2.49 -11.33
CA SER A 213 -16.34 1.26 -10.57
C SER A 213 -15.23 1.16 -9.53
N GLU A 214 -15.37 0.20 -8.62
CA GLU A 214 -14.28 -0.17 -7.72
C GLU A 214 -13.09 -0.77 -8.50
N PRO A 215 -11.90 -0.85 -7.86
CA PRO A 215 -10.75 -1.54 -8.44
C PRO A 215 -11.07 -3.02 -8.74
N ALA A 216 -10.35 -3.59 -9.71
CA ALA A 216 -10.47 -5.02 -10.00
C ALA A 216 -10.23 -5.88 -8.74
N ASP A 217 -10.93 -7.01 -8.63
CA ASP A 217 -10.88 -7.90 -7.46
C ASP A 217 -9.45 -8.25 -7.04
N SER A 218 -8.55 -8.46 -8.00
CA SER A 218 -7.13 -8.75 -7.76
C SER A 218 -6.39 -7.61 -7.07
N LEU A 219 -6.72 -6.35 -7.37
CA LEU A 219 -6.16 -5.16 -6.70
C LEU A 219 -6.83 -4.91 -5.35
N THR A 220 -8.13 -5.19 -5.25
CA THR A 220 -8.88 -5.11 -4.00
C THR A 220 -8.31 -6.08 -2.95
N GLU A 221 -8.01 -7.31 -3.34
CA GLU A 221 -7.34 -8.30 -2.49
C GLU A 221 -5.98 -7.78 -1.98
N ILE A 222 -5.15 -7.22 -2.86
CA ILE A 222 -3.83 -6.67 -2.50
C ILE A 222 -3.99 -5.48 -1.54
N LEU A 223 -5.00 -4.62 -1.77
CA LEU A 223 -5.29 -3.48 -0.90
C LEU A 223 -5.74 -3.90 0.49
N GLU A 224 -6.60 -4.91 0.60
CA GLU A 224 -7.03 -5.45 1.90
C GLU A 224 -5.83 -5.96 2.69
N VAL A 225 -4.91 -6.68 2.04
CA VAL A 225 -3.65 -7.12 2.65
C VAL A 225 -2.82 -5.92 3.08
N ALA A 226 -2.66 -4.89 2.22
CA ALA A 226 -1.88 -3.71 2.52
C ALA A 226 -2.43 -2.92 3.73
N GLN A 227 -3.75 -2.75 3.80
CA GLN A 227 -4.42 -2.11 4.94
C GLN A 227 -4.28 -2.94 6.22
N ALA A 228 -4.32 -4.26 6.09
CA ALA A 228 -4.11 -5.17 7.19
C ALA A 228 -2.67 -5.19 7.70
N LEU A 229 -1.67 -4.60 7.01
CA LEU A 229 -0.27 -4.52 7.46
C LEU A 229 -0.02 -3.49 8.56
N GLY A 230 -0.79 -2.41 8.66
CA GLY A 230 -0.55 -1.37 9.67
C GLY A 230 0.90 -0.87 9.74
N THR A 231 1.33 -0.40 10.90
CA THR A 231 2.70 0.07 11.15
C THR A 231 3.69 -1.08 11.31
N HIS A 232 4.95 -0.86 10.93
CA HIS A 232 6.02 -1.84 11.10
C HIS A 232 6.20 -2.19 12.59
N PRO A 233 6.33 -3.48 12.96
CA PRO A 233 6.36 -3.93 14.37
C PRO A 233 7.63 -3.54 15.17
N GLY A 234 8.61 -2.91 14.52
CA GLY A 234 9.86 -2.42 15.14
C GLY A 234 9.94 -0.90 15.33
N LEU A 235 8.84 -0.17 15.14
CA LEU A 235 8.72 1.28 15.37
C LEU A 235 7.66 1.57 16.44
#